data_AF-A0A6A6ZNN3-F1
#
_entry.id   AF-A0A6A6ZNN3-F1
#
_cell.length_a   1.000
_cell.length_b   1.000
_cell.length_c   1.000
_cell.angle_alpha   90.00
_cell.angle_beta   90.00
_cell.angle_gamma   90.00
#
_symmetry.space_group_name_H-M   'P 1'
#
loop_
_entity.id
_entity.type
_entity.pdbx_description
1 polymer ?
#
loop_
_entity_poly.entity_id
_entity_poly.type
_entity_poly.pdbx_seq_one_letter_code
_entity_poly.pdbx_strand_id
1 'polypeptide(L)' 'FIDYCRLRRILPLLLPPYSTYTLQPLDIRLFSPLSKAYSQALEEYVEKTQGLLTLKKGDFYHLFKDA' A
#
# COMPACT_ATOMS: atom_id res chain seq x y z
N PHE A 1 -18.56 1.36 15.76
CA PHE A 1 -18.50 1.61 14.30
C PHE A 1 -19.89 1.69 13.68
N ILE A 2 -20.74 0.66 13.79
CA ILE A 2 -22.08 0.65 13.17
C ILE A 2 -22.97 1.82 13.63
N ASP A 3 -23.03 2.14 14.93
CA ASP A 3 -23.79 3.30 15.41
C ASP A 3 -23.28 4.64 14.87
N TYR A 4 -21.97 4.78 14.72
CA TYR A 4 -21.35 5.95 14.11
C TYR A 4 -21.75 6.10 12.63
N CYS A 5 -21.74 4.99 11.88
CA CYS A 5 -22.21 4.97 10.49
C CYS A 5 -23.69 5.34 10.41
N ARG A 6 -24.52 4.79 11.29
CA ARG A 6 -25.97 5.07 11.35
C ARG A 6 -26.24 6.55 11.64
N LEU A 7 -25.58 7.13 12.65
CA LEU A 7 -25.73 8.55 13.01
C LEU A 7 -25.34 9.48 11.86
N ARG A 8 -24.35 9.09 11.05
CA ARG A 8 -23.79 9.90 9.96
C ARG A 8 -24.29 9.53 8.58
N ARG A 9 -25.28 8.65 8.47
CA ARG A 9 -25.86 8.17 7.20
C ARG A 9 -24.82 7.56 6.25
N ILE A 10 -23.80 6.90 6.81
CA ILE A 10 -22.81 6.13 6.06
C ILE A 10 -23.33 4.69 5.93
N LEU A 11 -23.35 4.15 4.72
CA LEU A 11 -23.69 2.76 4.48
C LEU A 11 -22.42 1.90 4.51
N PRO A 12 -22.18 1.09 5.56
CA PRO A 12 -21.03 0.19 5.59
C PRO A 12 -21.25 -0.98 4.63
N LEU A 13 -20.23 -1.27 3.81
CA LEU A 13 -20.20 -2.48 2.98
C LEU A 13 -19.58 -3.63 3.79
N LEU A 14 -20.30 -4.74 3.94
CA LEU A 14 -19.73 -5.97 4.49
C LEU A 14 -19.05 -6.74 3.36
N LEU A 15 -17.77 -7.03 3.53
CA LEU A 15 -17.02 -7.91 2.65
C LEU A 15 -16.89 -9.30 3.28
N PRO A 16 -16.90 -10.38 2.48
CA PRO A 16 -16.58 -11.71 2.96
C PRO A 16 -15.23 -11.76 3.70
N PRO A 17 -15.06 -12.63 4.70
CA PRO A 17 -13.77 -12.85 5.32
C PRO A 17 -12.74 -13.27 4.25
N TYR A 18 -11.49 -12.85 4.42
CA TYR A 18 -10.39 -13.11 3.49
C TYR A 18 -10.58 -12.56 2.05
N SER A 19 -11.54 -11.66 1.80
CA SER A 19 -11.74 -11.06 0.47
C SER A 19 -11.22 -9.63 0.35
N THR A 20 -10.56 -9.12 1.39
CA THR A 20 -10.08 -7.73 1.44
C THR A 20 -9.17 -7.40 0.26
N TYR A 21 -8.17 -8.24 -0.01
CA TYR A 21 -7.19 -8.01 -1.08
C TYR A 21 -7.77 -8.13 -2.50
N THR A 22 -8.97 -8.68 -2.67
CA THR A 22 -9.64 -8.90 -3.98
C THR A 22 -10.90 -8.07 -4.17
N LEU A 23 -11.51 -7.58 -3.10
CA LEU A 23 -12.78 -6.85 -3.16
C LEU A 23 -12.68 -5.43 -2.62
N GLN A 24 -11.66 -5.08 -1.81
CA GLN A 24 -11.47 -3.69 -1.41
C GLN A 24 -10.88 -2.90 -2.58
N PRO A 25 -11.62 -1.93 -3.14
CA PRO A 25 -11.12 -1.15 -4.27
C PRO A 25 -9.83 -0.41 -3.91
N LEU A 26 -9.67 -0.01 -2.64
CA LEU A 26 -8.49 0.67 -2.14
C LEU A 26 -7.23 -0.20 -2.29
N ASP A 27 -7.30 -1.46 -1.85
CA ASP A 27 -6.17 -2.39 -1.92
C ASP A 27 -5.79 -2.72 -3.37
N ILE A 28 -6.80 -2.96 -4.23
CA ILE A 28 -6.57 -3.36 -5.63
C ILE A 28 -6.16 -2.19 -6.50
N ARG A 29 -6.79 -1.02 -6.33
CA ARG A 29 -6.65 0.09 -7.28
C ARG A 29 -5.65 1.13 -6.83
N LEU A 30 -5.61 1.46 -5.54
CA LEU A 30 -4.69 2.48 -5.05
C LEU A 30 -3.37 1.86 -4.59
N PHE A 31 -3.43 0.86 -3.69
CA PHE A 31 -2.22 0.30 -3.10
C PHE A 31 -1.47 -0.65 -4.04
N SER A 32 -2.13 -1.36 -4.95
CA SER A 32 -1.44 -2.23 -5.91
C SER A 32 -0.45 -1.49 -6.83
N PRO A 33 -0.84 -0.43 -7.58
CA PRO A 33 0.13 0.28 -8.43
C PRO A 33 1.20 1.00 -7.60
N LEU A 34 0.84 1.52 -6.43
CA LEU A 34 1.77 2.18 -5.53
C LEU A 34 2.84 1.20 -4.98
N SER A 35 2.41 0.01 -4.57
CA SER A 35 3.32 -1.05 -4.15
C SER A 35 4.22 -1.50 -5.30
N LYS A 36 3.69 -1.56 -6.53
CA LYS A 36 4.48 -1.91 -7.71
C LYS A 36 5.55 -0.85 -8.00
N ALA A 37 5.19 0.43 -8.01
CA ALA A 37 6.12 1.52 -8.25
C ALA A 37 7.23 1.55 -7.18
N TYR A 38 6.86 1.41 -5.90
CA TYR A 38 7.83 1.31 -4.81
C TYR A 38 8.79 0.11 -4.97
N SER A 39 8.27 -1.06 -5.33
CA SER A 39 9.12 -2.24 -5.58
C SER A 39 10.11 -2.00 -6.72
N GLN A 40 9.69 -1.32 -7.80
CA GLN A 40 10.58 -0.96 -8.91
C GLN A 40 11.67 0.03 -8.45
N ALA A 41 11.30 1.08 -7.72
CA ALA A 41 12.27 2.03 -7.18
C ALA A 41 13.28 1.35 -6.22
N LEU A 42 12.81 0.37 -5.44
CA LEU A 42 13.64 -0.42 -4.54
C LEU A 42 14.59 -1.34 -5.31
N GLU A 43 14.13 -2.01 -6.37
CA GLU A 43 14.96 -2.81 -7.26
C GLU A 43 16.06 -1.95 -7.90
N GLU A 44 15.71 -0.79 -8.47
CA GLU A 44 16.69 0.15 -9.04
C GLU A 44 17.72 0.62 -8.01
N TYR A 45 17.30 0.90 -6.78
CA TYR A 45 18.20 1.32 -5.71
C TYR A 45 19.19 0.20 -5.34
N VAL A 46 18.70 -1.04 -5.22
CA VAL A 46 19.55 -2.20 -4.94
C VAL A 46 20.55 -2.43 -6.09
N GLU A 47 20.11 -2.32 -7.34
CA GLU A 47 20.97 -2.41 -8.52
C GLU A 47 22.07 -1.33 -8.53
N LYS A 48 21.69 -0.06 -8.33
CA LYS A 48 22.63 1.09 -8.30
C LYS A 48 23.66 0.95 -7.18
N THR A 49 23.28 0.36 -6.06
CA THR A 49 24.15 0.16 -4.89
C THR A 49 24.86 -1.19 -4.89
N GLN A 50 24.61 -2.03 -5.90
CA GLN A 50 25.12 -3.42 -6.00
C GLN A 50 24.81 -4.26 -4.76
N GLY A 51 23.73 -3.93 -4.03
CA GLY A 51 23.38 -4.55 -2.75
C GLY A 51 24.35 -4.29 -1.60
N LEU A 52 25.30 -3.35 -1.73
CA LEU A 52 26.30 -3.05 -0.71
C LEU A 52 25.77 -2.14 0.40
N LEU A 53 24.69 -1.39 0.13
CA LEU A 53 24.03 -0.54 1.11
C LEU A 53 22.88 -1.28 1.79
N THR A 54 22.85 -1.23 3.12
CA THR A 54 21.76 -1.80 3.91
C THR A 54 20.51 -0.92 3.82
N LEU A 55 19.40 -1.52 3.38
CA LEU A 55 18.07 -0.90 3.46
C LEU A 55 17.57 -0.90 4.90
N LYS A 56 17.20 0.28 5.38
CA LYS A 56 16.58 0.50 6.69
C LYS A 56 15.14 0.95 6.50
N LYS A 57 14.32 0.75 7.53
CA LYS A 57 12.92 1.21 7.52
C LYS A 57 12.79 2.72 7.29
N GLY A 58 13.80 3.52 7.68
CA GLY A 58 13.84 4.96 7.43
C GLY A 58 13.97 5.35 5.96
N ASP A 59 14.50 4.47 5.11
CA ASP A 59 14.70 4.73 3.69
C ASP A 59 13.39 4.62 2.88
N PHE A 60 12.35 4.02 3.50
CA PHE A 60 11.04 3.81 2.88
C PHE A 60 10.50 5.08 2.25
N TYR A 61 10.44 6.20 2.98
CA TYR A 61 9.80 7.41 2.48
C TYR A 61 10.54 8.03 1.28
N HIS A 62 11.87 7.94 1.27
CA HIS A 62 12.67 8.46 0.15
C HIS A 62 12.42 7.64 -1.11
N LEU A 63 12.52 6.32 -1.03
CA LEU A 63 12.24 5.42 -2.16
C LEU A 63 10.78 5.47 -2.61
N PHE A 64 9.86 5.66 -1.68
CA PHE A 64 8.43 5.80 -1.97
C PHE A 64 8.08 7.13 -2.63
N LYS A 65 8.76 8.22 -2.27
CA LYS A 65 8.51 9.54 -2.85
C LYS A 65 9.00 9.64 -4.29
N ASP A 66 10.05 8.91 -4.63
CA ASP A 66 10.66 8.91 -5.96
C ASP A 66 9.97 7.94 -6.93
N ALA A 67 9.10 7.06 -6.41
CA ALA A 67 8.29 6.07 -7.15
C ALA A 67 7.00 6.68 -7.74
#